data_AF-A0A353ZUM4-F1
#
_entry.id   AF-A0A353ZUM4-F1
#
_cell.length_a   1.000
_cell.length_b   1.000
_cell.length_c   1.000
_cell.angle_alpha   90.00
_cell.angle_beta   90.00
_cell.angle_gamma   90.00
#
_symmetry.space_group_name_H-M   'P 1'
#
loop_
_entity.id
_entity.type
_entity.pdbx_description
1 polymer ?
#
loop_
_entity_poly.entity_id
_entity_poly.type
_entity_poly.pdbx_seq_one_letter_code
_entity_poly.pdbx_strand_id
1 'polypeptide(L)'
;MHVSATVGKGQTVLDQSKQHTRRLPRTLRALAGRVLTAAVPALLIVLSPALAQAAFMAATTSTASLGTYAIPAPATASWTHNCSTNGRSYTLNLTSYGHVSKAGSYLVIITAPDGTTSNPQIITSDSLTLTQSSARRGTFTFTIQALVGTWTGAAFTGSDTC
;
A
#
# COMPACT_ATOMS: atom_id res chain seq x y z
N MET A 1 -32.95 -40.23 -30.67
CA MET A 1 -32.38 -41.50 -31.18
C MET A 1 -30.93 -41.51 -30.72
N HIS A 2 -30.38 -42.41 -29.92
CA HIS A 2 -30.75 -43.77 -29.55
C HIS A 2 -30.22 -44.05 -28.14
N VAL A 3 -31.03 -44.73 -27.33
CA VAL A 3 -30.66 -45.39 -26.07
C VAL A 3 -30.01 -46.74 -26.43
N SER A 4 -29.00 -47.20 -25.67
CA SER A 4 -28.87 -48.62 -25.30
C SER A 4 -27.77 -48.88 -24.27
N ALA A 5 -28.18 -49.55 -23.20
CA ALA A 5 -27.38 -50.18 -22.14
C ALA A 5 -26.83 -51.56 -22.58
N THR A 6 -26.09 -52.25 -21.68
CA THR A 6 -25.98 -53.73 -21.45
C THR A 6 -24.57 -54.02 -20.88
N VAL A 7 -24.30 -54.23 -19.58
CA VAL A 7 -24.53 -55.41 -18.70
C VAL A 7 -24.02 -56.75 -19.26
N GLY A 8 -23.01 -57.35 -18.62
CA GLY A 8 -22.58 -58.73 -18.86
C GLY A 8 -21.83 -59.34 -17.67
N LYS A 9 -22.51 -60.23 -16.95
CA LYS A 9 -21.99 -61.15 -15.91
C LYS A 9 -21.36 -62.41 -16.55
N GLY A 10 -20.48 -63.08 -15.80
CA GLY A 10 -20.16 -64.51 -15.95
C GLY A 10 -18.74 -64.81 -15.46
N GLN A 11 -18.50 -65.43 -14.27
CA GLN A 11 -18.42 -66.89 -14.03
C GLN A 11 -17.43 -67.59 -15.00
N THR A 12 -16.48 -68.44 -14.61
CA THR A 12 -16.48 -69.48 -13.56
C THR A 12 -15.08 -70.14 -13.49
N VAL A 13 -14.62 -70.44 -12.26
CA VAL A 13 -14.04 -71.74 -11.76
C VAL A 13 -12.65 -72.25 -12.20
N LEU A 14 -12.07 -73.04 -11.28
CA LEU A 14 -10.91 -73.95 -11.29
C LEU A 14 -9.60 -73.36 -10.73
N ASP A 15 -8.83 -74.02 -9.86
CA ASP A 15 -8.85 -75.40 -9.34
C ASP A 15 -7.96 -75.50 -8.09
N GLN A 16 -8.18 -76.56 -7.32
CA GLN A 16 -7.41 -76.96 -6.15
C GLN A 16 -5.92 -77.22 -6.44
N SER A 17 -5.04 -77.09 -5.43
CA SER A 17 -4.25 -78.24 -4.94
C SER A 17 -3.30 -77.87 -3.80
N LYS A 18 -3.15 -78.83 -2.88
CA LYS A 18 -1.96 -79.15 -2.08
C LYS A 18 -1.62 -78.32 -0.84
N GLN A 19 -2.11 -78.87 0.26
CA GLN A 19 -1.40 -79.06 1.53
C GLN A 19 0.13 -79.25 1.36
N HIS A 20 0.93 -78.56 2.18
CA HIS A 20 2.02 -79.22 2.91
C HIS A 20 2.48 -78.40 4.11
N THR A 21 2.15 -78.94 5.28
CA THR A 21 2.65 -78.59 6.59
C THR A 21 4.18 -78.66 6.61
N ARG A 22 4.86 -77.52 6.75
CA ARG A 22 6.24 -77.46 7.24
C ARG A 22 6.34 -76.44 8.36
N ARG A 23 6.46 -76.96 9.58
CA ARG A 23 6.91 -76.21 10.75
C ARG A 23 8.37 -75.84 10.55
N LEU A 24 8.69 -74.56 10.63
CA LEU A 24 10.06 -74.04 10.75
C LEU A 24 10.09 -72.95 11.84
N PRO A 25 11.25 -72.76 12.47
CA PRO A 25 11.39 -72.61 13.91
C PRO A 25 11.18 -71.18 14.42
N ARG A 26 10.77 -71.11 15.70
CA ARG A 26 10.90 -69.94 16.56
C ARG A 26 12.35 -69.47 16.56
N THR A 27 12.63 -68.37 15.88
CA THR A 27 13.57 -67.28 16.25
C THR A 27 13.87 -66.50 14.99
N LEU A 28 14.02 -65.18 15.12
CA LEU A 28 14.24 -64.21 14.02
C LEU A 28 12.97 -63.73 13.30
N ARG A 29 12.27 -62.77 13.91
CA ARG A 29 11.84 -61.51 13.26
C ARG A 29 11.05 -60.61 14.22
N ALA A 30 11.53 -60.48 15.46
CA ALA A 30 11.03 -59.49 16.42
C ALA A 30 11.57 -58.05 16.14
N LEU A 31 11.84 -57.71 14.87
CA LEU A 31 12.54 -56.45 14.51
C LEU A 31 11.99 -55.76 13.25
N ALA A 32 10.81 -56.16 12.75
CA ALA A 32 10.16 -55.50 11.61
C ALA A 32 8.86 -54.76 11.98
N GLY A 33 8.50 -54.70 13.27
CA GLY A 33 7.25 -54.09 13.76
C GLY A 33 7.40 -52.72 14.43
N ARG A 34 8.61 -52.15 14.47
CA ARG A 34 8.90 -50.89 15.21
C ARG A 34 9.53 -49.78 14.36
N VAL A 35 9.39 -49.84 13.04
CA VAL A 35 9.90 -48.76 12.16
C VAL A 35 8.77 -47.98 11.47
N LEU A 36 7.57 -48.54 11.36
CA LEU A 36 6.46 -47.88 10.64
C LEU A 36 5.56 -46.97 11.50
N THR A 37 5.76 -46.92 12.83
CA THR A 37 5.00 -46.03 13.74
C THR A 37 5.82 -44.85 14.27
N ALA A 38 6.95 -44.51 13.63
CA ALA A 38 7.73 -43.32 13.97
C ALA A 38 8.01 -42.39 12.77
N ALA A 39 7.70 -42.83 11.53
CA ALA A 39 7.93 -42.01 10.33
C ALA A 39 6.81 -41.00 10.05
N VAL A 40 5.58 -41.26 10.52
CA VAL A 40 4.41 -40.41 10.27
C VAL A 40 4.40 -39.11 11.10
N PRO A 41 4.73 -39.08 12.42
CA PRO A 41 4.70 -37.83 13.19
C PRO A 41 5.90 -36.91 12.88
N ALA A 42 7.05 -37.48 12.48
CA ALA A 42 8.22 -36.67 12.11
C ALA A 42 8.01 -35.93 10.78
N LEU A 43 7.27 -36.50 9.82
CA LEU A 43 6.96 -35.83 8.56
C LEU A 43 5.98 -34.65 8.75
N LEU A 44 5.06 -34.74 9.72
CA LEU A 44 4.09 -33.68 10.01
C LEU A 44 4.71 -32.46 10.69
N ILE A 45 5.75 -32.63 11.52
CA ILE A 45 6.40 -31.51 12.23
C ILE A 45 7.29 -30.68 11.27
N VAL A 46 7.84 -31.28 10.21
CA VAL A 46 8.69 -30.58 9.23
C VAL A 46 7.87 -29.88 8.13
N LEU A 47 6.60 -30.25 7.94
CA LEU A 47 5.66 -29.60 6.99
C LEU A 47 4.87 -28.43 7.61
N SER A 48 4.87 -28.29 8.94
CA SER A 48 4.27 -27.15 9.65
C SER A 48 4.70 -25.77 9.12
N PRO A 49 5.98 -25.51 8.82
CA PRO A 49 6.42 -24.20 8.33
C PRO A 49 5.82 -23.85 6.97
N ALA A 50 5.59 -24.84 6.10
CA ALA A 50 5.08 -24.61 4.75
C ALA A 50 3.59 -24.22 4.76
N LEU A 51 2.79 -24.82 5.65
CA LEU A 51 1.39 -24.44 5.83
C LEU A 51 1.25 -23.05 6.48
N ALA A 52 2.14 -22.71 7.42
CA ALA A 52 2.21 -21.37 8.01
C ALA A 52 2.65 -20.32 6.98
N GLN A 53 3.65 -20.64 6.13
CA GLN A 53 4.07 -19.77 5.02
C GLN A 53 2.97 -19.57 4.00
N ALA A 54 2.21 -20.62 3.65
CA ALA A 54 1.07 -20.51 2.74
C ALA A 54 -0.05 -19.64 3.33
N ALA A 55 -0.34 -19.75 4.63
CA ALA A 55 -1.33 -18.91 5.30
C ALA A 55 -0.87 -17.44 5.40
N PHE A 56 0.42 -17.19 5.63
CA PHE A 56 0.98 -15.84 5.60
C PHE A 56 0.95 -15.26 4.18
N MET A 57 1.31 -16.05 3.17
CA MET A 57 1.25 -15.64 1.76
C MET A 57 -0.19 -15.35 1.32
N ALA A 58 -1.15 -16.20 1.72
CA ALA A 58 -2.58 -15.99 1.48
C ALA A 58 -3.17 -14.80 2.26
N ALA A 59 -2.62 -14.48 3.44
CA ALA A 59 -2.97 -13.26 4.17
C ALA A 59 -2.35 -12.00 3.53
N THR A 60 -1.13 -12.12 2.97
CA THR A 60 -0.48 -11.01 2.25
C THR A 60 -1.07 -10.74 0.87
N THR A 61 -1.84 -11.67 0.29
CA THR A 61 -2.63 -11.42 -0.93
C THR A 61 -3.98 -10.79 -0.65
N SER A 62 -4.36 -10.59 0.61
CA SER A 62 -5.44 -9.66 0.91
C SER A 62 -4.94 -8.27 0.54
N THR A 63 -5.56 -7.68 -0.47
CA THR A 63 -5.37 -6.28 -0.82
C THR A 63 -5.81 -5.45 0.38
N ALA A 64 -4.84 -5.06 1.21
CA ALA A 64 -5.07 -4.03 2.20
C ALA A 64 -5.56 -2.80 1.43
N SER A 65 -6.85 -2.47 1.58
CA SER A 65 -7.38 -1.20 1.12
C SER A 65 -6.81 -0.12 2.04
N LEU A 66 -5.56 0.26 1.76
CA LEU A 66 -4.97 1.46 2.29
C LEU A 66 -5.76 2.61 1.67
N GLY A 67 -6.75 3.12 2.40
CA GLY A 67 -7.49 4.30 1.98
C GLY A 67 -6.48 5.42 1.69
N THR A 68 -6.45 5.90 0.46
CA THR A 68 -5.57 7.01 0.09
C THR A 68 -6.16 8.27 0.70
N TYR A 69 -5.51 8.81 1.73
CA TYR A 69 -5.91 10.10 2.28
C TYR A 69 -5.50 11.20 1.28
N ALA A 70 -6.49 11.75 0.58
CA ALA A 70 -6.28 12.96 -0.23
C ALA A 70 -6.23 14.17 0.71
N ILE A 71 -5.10 14.89 0.71
CA ILE A 71 -4.93 16.12 1.48
C ILE A 71 -5.57 17.26 0.67
N PRO A 72 -6.72 17.82 1.09
CA PRO A 72 -7.38 18.87 0.34
C PRO A 72 -6.57 20.18 0.38
N ALA A 73 -6.88 21.09 -0.53
CA ALA A 73 -6.38 22.45 -0.45
C ALA A 73 -7.00 23.19 0.75
N PRO A 74 -6.32 24.20 1.31
CA PRO A 74 -6.94 25.15 2.23
C PRO A 74 -8.24 25.72 1.63
N ALA A 75 -9.34 25.68 2.36
CA ALA A 75 -10.64 26.09 1.85
C ALA A 75 -10.75 27.62 1.64
N THR A 76 -9.97 28.38 2.41
CA THR A 76 -9.95 29.84 2.40
C THR A 76 -8.54 30.36 2.65
N ALA A 77 -8.27 31.59 2.21
CA ALA A 77 -7.09 32.35 2.61
C ALA A 77 -7.46 33.83 2.65
N SER A 78 -6.88 34.56 3.60
CA SER A 78 -6.99 36.01 3.72
C SER A 78 -5.58 36.60 3.67
N TRP A 79 -5.36 37.54 2.77
CA TRP A 79 -4.08 38.20 2.60
C TRP A 79 -4.26 39.66 2.22
N THR A 80 -3.20 40.42 2.43
CA THR A 80 -3.02 41.73 1.81
C THR A 80 -1.72 41.69 1.00
N HIS A 81 -1.56 42.64 0.09
CA HIS A 81 -0.34 42.74 -0.69
C HIS A 81 0.16 44.18 -0.77
N ASN A 82 1.46 44.31 -1.03
CA ASN A 82 2.08 45.58 -1.38
C ASN A 82 2.97 45.40 -2.61
N CYS A 83 2.86 46.32 -3.56
CA CYS A 83 3.71 46.36 -4.74
C CYS A 83 4.80 47.43 -4.54
N SER A 84 6.02 47.18 -5.03
CA SER A 84 7.00 48.23 -5.16
C SER A 84 6.54 49.30 -6.17
N THR A 85 7.07 50.52 -6.05
CA THR A 85 6.73 51.65 -6.94
C THR A 85 6.96 51.34 -8.42
N ASN A 86 7.89 50.44 -8.74
CA ASN A 86 8.19 50.03 -10.11
C ASN A 86 7.38 48.80 -10.59
N GLY A 87 6.45 48.27 -9.78
CA GLY A 87 5.57 47.12 -10.11
C GLY A 87 6.30 45.78 -10.25
N ARG A 88 7.57 45.70 -9.84
CA ARG A 88 8.44 44.53 -10.06
C ARG A 88 8.72 43.73 -8.79
N SER A 89 8.22 44.16 -7.65
CA SER A 89 8.33 43.43 -6.39
C SER A 89 6.96 43.37 -5.73
N TYR A 90 6.63 42.20 -5.22
CA TYR A 90 5.37 41.89 -4.57
C TYR A 90 5.66 41.34 -3.19
N THR A 91 5.03 41.93 -2.17
CA THR A 91 5.06 41.44 -0.78
C THR A 91 3.68 40.91 -0.43
N LEU A 92 3.59 39.61 -0.20
CA LEU A 92 2.43 38.92 0.35
C LEU A 92 2.45 39.06 1.87
N ASN A 93 1.34 39.52 2.46
CA ASN A 93 1.08 39.45 3.88
C ASN A 93 -0.13 38.55 4.11
N LEU A 94 0.14 37.26 4.32
CA LEU A 94 -0.87 36.28 4.68
C LEU A 94 -1.27 36.51 6.15
N THR A 95 -2.57 36.67 6.40
CA THR A 95 -3.10 36.94 7.75
C THR A 95 -3.83 35.75 8.35
N SER A 96 -4.42 34.90 7.51
CA SER A 96 -5.09 33.66 7.93
C SER A 96 -5.32 32.73 6.75
N TYR A 97 -5.48 31.43 7.00
CA TYR A 97 -5.89 30.45 6.00
C TYR A 97 -6.70 29.32 6.64
N GLY A 98 -7.48 28.62 5.83
CA GLY A 98 -8.30 27.49 6.28
C GLY A 98 -7.42 26.28 6.61
N HIS A 99 -7.46 25.83 7.86
CA HIS A 99 -6.68 24.66 8.27
C HIS A 99 -7.22 23.37 7.66
N VAL A 100 -6.30 22.56 7.14
CA VAL A 100 -6.54 21.21 6.66
C VAL A 100 -6.31 20.22 7.80
N SER A 101 -7.25 19.29 7.98
CA SER A 101 -7.12 18.24 9.00
C SER A 101 -5.82 17.46 8.82
N LYS A 102 -5.15 17.11 9.92
CA LYS A 102 -3.86 16.38 9.95
C LYS A 102 -2.65 17.14 9.38
N ALA A 103 -2.82 18.34 8.83
CA ALA A 103 -1.70 19.16 8.39
C ALA A 103 -0.92 19.65 9.61
N GLY A 104 0.40 19.41 9.61
CA GLY A 104 1.31 19.90 10.66
C GLY A 104 1.96 21.24 10.29
N SER A 105 2.02 21.55 9.01
CA SER A 105 2.58 22.79 8.46
C SER A 105 2.04 23.07 7.06
N TYR A 106 2.39 24.23 6.50
CA TYR A 106 1.96 24.66 5.18
C TYR A 106 3.14 25.18 4.38
N LEU A 107 3.20 24.82 3.10
CA LEU A 107 4.16 25.32 2.14
C LEU A 107 3.56 26.53 1.43
N VAL A 108 4.31 27.64 1.40
CA VAL A 108 3.93 28.87 0.70
C VAL A 108 5.01 29.25 -0.31
N ILE A 109 4.59 29.52 -1.55
CA ILE A 109 5.46 29.93 -2.66
C ILE A 109 4.78 31.04 -3.44
N ILE A 110 5.54 32.06 -3.84
CA ILE A 110 5.11 33.09 -4.80
C ILE A 110 5.79 32.82 -6.13
N THR A 111 5.02 32.78 -7.21
CA THR A 111 5.49 32.76 -8.59
C THR A 111 5.25 34.13 -9.21
N ALA A 112 6.32 34.72 -9.74
CA ALA A 112 6.32 36.02 -10.39
C ALA A 112 5.86 35.94 -11.86
N PRO A 113 5.53 37.08 -12.49
CA PRO A 113 5.08 37.15 -13.89
C PRO A 113 6.10 36.66 -14.91
N ASP A 114 7.39 36.68 -14.57
CA ASP A 114 8.49 36.15 -15.37
C ASP A 114 8.75 34.64 -15.15
N GLY A 115 7.93 33.99 -14.31
CA GLY A 115 8.03 32.58 -13.97
C GLY A 115 9.02 32.28 -12.84
N THR A 116 9.71 33.28 -12.29
CA THR A 116 10.60 33.07 -11.14
C THR A 116 9.81 32.79 -9.87
N THR A 117 10.29 31.89 -9.01
CA THR A 117 9.62 31.55 -7.75
C THR A 117 10.41 32.03 -6.55
N SER A 118 9.72 32.38 -5.48
CA SER A 118 10.33 32.62 -4.17
C SER A 118 10.94 31.34 -3.61
N ASN A 119 11.84 31.49 -2.65
CA ASN A 119 12.24 30.35 -1.83
C ASN A 119 11.00 29.80 -1.10
N PRO A 120 10.74 28.48 -1.12
CA PRO A 120 9.59 27.93 -0.44
C PRO A 120 9.65 28.20 1.06
N GLN A 121 8.53 28.60 1.66
CA GLN A 121 8.41 28.84 3.09
C GLN A 121 7.51 27.79 3.72
N ILE A 122 7.98 27.18 4.82
CA ILE A 122 7.18 26.25 5.61
C ILE A 122 6.74 26.99 6.87
N ILE A 123 5.43 27.12 7.07
CA ILE A 123 4.84 27.83 8.20
C ILE A 123 3.99 26.89 9.05
N THR A 124 3.98 27.15 10.36
CA THR A 124 3.08 26.54 11.34
C THR A 124 2.14 27.58 11.97
N SER A 125 2.38 28.86 11.71
CA SER A 125 1.56 30.00 12.13
C SER A 125 0.56 30.38 11.05
N ASP A 126 -0.47 31.13 11.44
CA ASP A 126 -1.54 31.60 10.54
C ASP A 126 -1.12 32.79 9.66
N SER A 127 0.00 33.44 10.04
CA SER A 127 0.53 34.61 9.36
C SER A 127 1.91 34.36 8.75
N LEU A 128 2.17 35.00 7.62
CA LEU A 128 3.46 35.00 6.92
C LEU A 128 3.60 36.30 6.10
N THR A 129 4.79 36.89 6.14
CA THR A 129 5.20 37.91 5.16
C THR A 129 6.26 37.31 4.24
N LEU A 130 6.00 37.34 2.93
CA LEU A 130 6.91 36.81 1.91
C LEU A 130 7.01 37.79 0.75
N THR A 131 8.23 38.04 0.27
CA THR A 131 8.47 38.98 -0.84
C THR A 131 9.09 38.24 -2.02
N GLN A 132 8.63 38.58 -3.23
CA GLN A 132 9.20 38.09 -4.48
C GLN A 132 9.41 39.25 -5.46
N SER A 133 10.57 39.27 -6.09
CA SER A 133 10.90 40.21 -7.16
C SER A 133 10.77 39.54 -8.54
N SER A 134 10.61 40.36 -9.57
CA SER A 134 10.47 39.94 -10.95
C SER A 134 11.20 40.91 -11.88
N ALA A 135 11.70 40.41 -13.01
CA ALA A 135 12.20 41.24 -14.10
C ALA A 135 11.07 41.98 -14.85
N ARG A 136 9.81 41.51 -14.72
CA ARG A 136 8.64 42.03 -15.44
C ARG A 136 7.54 42.46 -14.47
N ARG A 137 6.69 43.36 -14.93
CA ARG A 137 5.41 43.64 -14.25
C ARG A 137 4.38 42.59 -14.68
N GLY A 138 3.36 42.38 -13.87
CA GLY A 138 2.24 41.52 -14.17
C GLY A 138 1.67 40.82 -12.94
N THR A 139 1.02 39.70 -13.20
CA THR A 139 0.37 38.91 -12.16
C THR A 139 1.36 38.06 -11.39
N PHE A 140 1.44 38.30 -10.09
CA PHE A 140 2.05 37.41 -9.12
C PHE A 140 1.00 36.43 -8.65
N THR A 141 1.35 35.15 -8.60
CA THR A 141 0.48 34.09 -8.06
C THR A 141 1.15 33.50 -6.84
N PHE A 142 0.42 33.30 -5.76
CA PHE A 142 0.93 32.56 -4.61
C PHE A 142 0.14 31.27 -4.41
N THR A 143 0.80 30.28 -3.83
CA THR A 143 0.23 28.98 -3.54
C THR A 143 0.39 28.65 -2.07
N ILE A 144 -0.61 28.00 -1.47
CA ILE A 144 -0.58 27.48 -0.10
C ILE A 144 -0.96 26.00 -0.17
N GLN A 145 -0.07 25.12 0.29
CA GLN A 145 -0.27 23.68 0.30
C GLN A 145 -0.12 23.12 1.70
N ALA A 146 -1.06 22.28 2.13
CA ALA A 146 -0.95 21.58 3.41
C ALA A 146 0.11 20.49 3.36
N LEU A 147 0.91 20.37 4.42
CA LEU A 147 1.92 19.33 4.60
C LEU A 147 1.53 18.38 5.72
N VAL A 148 1.49 17.08 5.39
CA VAL A 148 1.23 15.98 6.34
C VAL A 148 2.44 15.06 6.31
N GLY A 149 3.40 15.30 7.22
CA GLY A 149 4.69 14.60 7.17
C GLY A 149 5.48 14.98 5.92
N THR A 150 5.76 14.00 5.06
CA THR A 150 6.44 14.21 3.77
C THR A 150 5.50 14.42 2.58
N TRP A 151 4.18 14.39 2.82
CA TRP A 151 3.18 14.49 1.76
C TRP A 151 2.67 15.92 1.61
N THR A 152 2.58 16.36 0.36
CA THR A 152 2.06 17.68 -0.01
C THR A 152 0.65 17.56 -0.59
N GLY A 153 -0.27 18.37 -0.07
CA GLY A 153 -1.66 18.41 -0.54
C GLY A 153 -1.89 19.27 -1.78
N ALA A 154 -3.16 19.35 -2.16
CA ALA A 154 -3.61 20.25 -3.21
C ALA A 154 -3.32 21.72 -2.84
N ALA A 155 -3.10 22.57 -3.85
CA ALA A 155 -2.79 23.98 -3.66
C ALA A 155 -4.06 24.83 -3.62
N PHE A 156 -4.13 25.71 -2.64
CA PHE A 156 -4.89 26.96 -2.78
C PHE A 156 -4.04 27.93 -3.59
N THR A 157 -4.63 28.60 -4.59
CA THR A 157 -3.93 29.59 -5.42
C THR A 157 -4.63 30.93 -5.31
N GLY A 158 -3.87 31.97 -4.99
CA GLY A 158 -4.31 33.36 -5.10
C GLY A 158 -3.41 34.13 -6.06
N SER A 159 -3.89 35.29 -6.52
CA SER A 159 -3.15 36.11 -7.47
C SER A 159 -3.46 37.58 -7.34
N ASP A 160 -2.46 38.42 -7.52
CA ASP A 160 -2.56 39.87 -7.52
C ASP A 160 -1.68 40.45 -8.63
N THR A 161 -2.04 41.61 -9.16
CA THR A 161 -1.27 42.28 -10.22
C THR A 161 -0.50 43.48 -9.66
N CYS A 162 0.80 43.51 -9.96
CA CYS A 162 1.68 44.68 -9.87
C CYS A 162 2.20 45.03 -11.29
#